data_AF-A0A968GJX4-F1
#
_entry.id   AF-A0A968GJX4-F1
#
_cell.length_a   1.000
_cell.length_b   1.000
_cell.length_c   1.000
_cell.angle_alpha   90.00
_cell.angle_beta   90.00
_cell.angle_gamma   90.00
#
_symmetry.space_group_name_H-M   'P 1'
#
loop_
_entity.id
_entity.type
_entity.pdbx_description
1 polymer ?
#
loop_
_entity_poly.entity_id
_entity_poly.type
_entity_poly.pdbx_seq_one_letter_code
_entity_poly.pdbx_strand_id
1 'polypeptide(L)' 'MLTERTDLRNIAIIAHVDHGKTALVDGLLRQSHTIRDNQQVADRVLD' A
#
# COMPACT_ATOMS: atom_id res chain seq x y z
N MET A 1 14.71 0.45 -26.41
CA MET A 1 13.33 0.94 -26.20
C MET A 1 12.90 0.54 -24.80
N LEU A 2 12.45 1.48 -23.98
CA LEU A 2 11.81 1.15 -22.70
C LEU A 2 10.37 0.72 -22.99
N THR A 3 9.97 -0.45 -22.54
CA THR A 3 8.58 -0.94 -22.65
C THR A 3 7.70 -0.11 -21.72
N GLU A 4 6.71 0.60 -22.27
CA GLU A 4 5.76 1.37 -21.48
C GLU A 4 4.74 0.45 -20.80
N ARG A 5 4.61 0.56 -19.48
CA ARG A 5 3.65 -0.20 -18.65
C ARG A 5 2.43 0.64 -18.35
N THR A 6 1.37 0.47 -19.13
CA THR A 6 0.12 1.25 -19.03
C THR A 6 -0.82 0.77 -17.90
N ASP A 7 -0.51 -0.37 -17.28
CA ASP A 7 -1.24 -0.99 -16.17
C ASP A 7 -0.77 -0.52 -14.79
N LEU A 8 0.40 0.10 -14.68
CA LEU A 8 0.92 0.63 -13.42
C LEU A 8 0.36 2.02 -13.10
N ARG A 9 0.10 2.27 -11.82
CA ARG A 9 -0.38 3.57 -11.30
C ARG A 9 0.46 3.96 -10.09
N ASN A 10 1.28 4.99 -10.24
CA ASN A 10 2.05 5.57 -9.14
C ASN A 10 1.16 6.55 -8.36
N ILE A 11 1.02 6.33 -7.06
CA ILE A 11 0.21 7.19 -6.17
C ILE A 11 1.02 7.61 -4.94
N ALA A 12 0.71 8.77 -4.38
CA ALA A 12 1.27 9.26 -3.13
C ALA A 12 0.14 9.63 -2.17
N ILE A 13 0.26 9.22 -0.90
CA ILE A 13 -0.73 9.49 0.15
C ILE A 13 -0.20 10.59 1.06
N ILE A 14 -0.89 11.73 1.11
CA ILE A 14 -0.59 12.85 1.98
C ILE A 14 -1.73 13.00 2.98
N ALA A 15 -1.39 13.06 4.27
CA ALA A 15 -2.37 13.18 5.35
C ALA A 15 -1.69 13.76 6.61
N HIS A 16 -2.46 14.14 7.63
CA HIS A 16 -1.91 14.51 8.92
C HIS A 16 -1.55 13.26 9.76
N VAL A 17 -0.78 13.42 10.83
CA VAL A 17 -0.25 12.30 11.65
C VAL A 17 -1.39 11.44 12.22
N ASP A 18 -2.50 12.05 12.62
CA ASP A 18 -3.60 11.34 13.28
C ASP A 18 -4.75 10.93 12.34
N HIS A 19 -4.57 11.05 11.02
CA HIS A 19 -5.65 10.82 10.05
C HIS A 19 -5.72 9.37 9.56
N GLY A 20 -5.22 8.41 10.35
CA GLY A 20 -5.32 6.99 10.02
C GLY A 20 -4.58 6.60 8.75
N LYS A 21 -3.46 7.28 8.44
CA LYS A 21 -2.66 7.07 7.22
C LYS A 21 -2.22 5.61 7.07
N THR A 22 -1.78 5.02 8.18
CA THR A 22 -1.41 3.59 8.27
C THR A 22 -2.60 2.68 8.00
N ALA A 23 -3.76 2.94 8.61
CA ALA A 23 -4.97 2.14 8.40
C ALA A 23 -5.48 2.16 6.94
N LEU A 24 -5.37 3.31 6.26
CA LEU A 24 -5.70 3.41 4.84
C LEU A 24 -4.76 2.55 3.98
N VAL A 25 -3.47 2.57 4.27
CA VAL A 25 -2.48 1.76 3.54
C VAL A 25 -2.66 0.27 3.81
N ASP A 26 -2.94 -0.13 5.04
CA ASP A 26 -3.24 -1.52 5.38
C ASP A 26 -4.48 -2.04 4.64
N GLY A 27 -5.54 -1.21 4.53
CA GLY A 27 -6.73 -1.52 3.75
C GLY A 27 -6.44 -1.74 2.27
N LEU A 28 -5.63 -0.85 1.66
CA LEU A 28 -5.21 -0.98 0.27
C LEU A 28 -4.38 -2.26 0.04
N LEU A 29 -3.47 -2.57 0.95
CA LEU A 29 -2.64 -3.77 0.89
C LEU A 29 -3.48 -5.04 0.99
N ARG A 30 -4.42 -5.11 1.94
CA ARG A 30 -5.37 -6.24 2.08
C ARG A 30 -6.24 -6.42 0.83
N GLN A 31 -6.79 -5.34 0.28
CA GLN A 31 -7.64 -5.40 -0.92
C GLN A 31 -6.85 -5.81 -2.17
N SER A 32 -5.60 -5.36 -2.29
CA SER A 32 -4.78 -5.62 -3.48
C SER A 32 -4.37 -7.08 -3.66
N HIS A 33 -4.62 -7.96 -2.68
CA HIS A 33 -4.17 -9.36 -2.68
C HIS A 33 -2.66 -9.54 -2.94
N THR A 34 -1.87 -8.46 -2.80
CA THR A 34 -0.43 -8.44 -3.05
C THR A 34 0.33 -9.18 -1.94
N ILE A 35 -0.30 -9.33 -0.77
CA ILE A 35 0.26 -9.98 0.41
C ILE A 35 -0.24 -11.42 0.47
N ARG A 36 0.70 -12.39 0.48
CA ARG A 36 0.41 -13.82 0.72
C ARG A 36 0.11 -14.05 2.20
N ASP A 37 -0.77 -15.00 2.52
CA ASP A 37 -1.20 -15.34 3.88
C ASP A 37 -0.08 -15.60 4.90
N ASN A 38 1.14 -15.93 4.45
CA ASN A 38 2.31 -16.20 5.31
C ASN A 38 3.31 -15.03 5.42
N GLN A 39 3.01 -13.85 4.88
CA GLN A 39 3.83 -12.66 5.16
C GLN A 39 3.45 -12.12 6.55
N GLN A 40 4.43 -12.05 7.46
CA GLN A 40 4.28 -11.28 8.70
C GLN A 40 4.12 -9.80 8.32
N VAL A 41 2.88 -9.36 8.22
CA VAL A 41 2.53 -7.95 8.15
C VAL A 41 2.60 -7.45 9.58
N ALA A 42 3.59 -6.62 9.90
CA ALA A 42 3.53 -5.88 11.14
C ALA A 42 2.21 -5.10 11.16
N ASP A 43 1.52 -5.04 12.31
CA ASP A 43 0.24 -4.31 12.47
C ASP A 43 0.32 -2.82 12.05
N ARG A 44 1.52 -2.34 11.79
CA ARG A 44 1.80 -1.05 11.16
C ARG A 44 2.90 -1.25 10.11
N VAL A 45 2.52 -1.37 8.85
CA VAL A 45 3.48 -1.54 7.73
C VAL A 45 4.30 -0.27 7.48
N LEU A 46 3.85 0.85 8.05
CA LEU A 46 4.40 2.19 7.87
C LEU A 46 5.08 2.78 9.12
N ASP A 47 5.13 2.05 10.24
CA ASP A 47 5.92 2.45 11.43
C ASP A 47 7.41 2.18 11.24
#